data_AF-A0A3M9YC37-F1
#
_entry.id   AF-A0A3M9YC37-F1
#
_cell.length_a   1.000
_cell.length_b   1.000
_cell.length_c   1.000
_cell.angle_alpha   90.00
_cell.angle_beta   90.00
_cell.angle_gamma   90.00
#
_symmetry.space_group_name_H-M   'P 1'
#
loop_
_entity.id
_entity.type
_entity.pdbx_description
1 polymer ?
#
loop_
_entity_poly.entity_id
_entity_poly.type
_entity_poly.pdbx_seq_one_letter_code
_entity_poly.pdbx_strand_id
1 'polypeptide(L)'
;MPQDMPPVGGYNAVQYKRNLPARGFRPGILLLGMGAVMGYGWYKLIKGIREANELAREKMWARIHLIPLLQAEEDRDQIRRWYADQAREKELLGENTRVYHTDRFVRPTFAVAPEKTK
;
A
#
# COMPACT_ATOMS: atom_id res chain seq x y z
N MET A 1 41.45 72.55 -29.67
CA MET A 1 40.28 71.65 -29.59
C MET A 1 39.60 71.91 -28.26
N PRO A 2 38.28 72.11 -28.21
CA PRO A 2 37.58 72.33 -26.95
C PRO A 2 37.69 71.08 -26.07
N GLN A 3 38.07 71.28 -24.80
CA GLN A 3 38.23 70.22 -23.81
C GLN A 3 36.86 69.88 -23.22
N ASP A 4 36.53 68.58 -23.13
CA ASP A 4 35.27 68.15 -22.52
C ASP A 4 35.33 68.33 -21.00
N MET A 5 34.32 69.00 -20.44
CA MET A 5 34.30 69.45 -19.03
C MET A 5 33.07 68.88 -18.32
N PRO A 6 33.16 68.54 -17.03
CA PRO A 6 31.99 68.15 -16.27
C PRO A 6 30.97 69.31 -16.18
N PRO A 7 29.67 68.99 -16.02
CA PRO A 7 28.65 70.03 -15.87
C PRO A 7 28.92 70.92 -14.67
N VAL A 8 28.49 72.19 -14.73
CA VAL A 8 28.76 73.23 -13.70
C VAL A 8 28.27 72.81 -12.30
N GLY A 9 27.26 71.93 -12.22
CA GLY A 9 26.74 71.35 -10.97
C GLY A 9 27.29 69.98 -10.57
N GLY A 10 28.25 69.43 -11.32
CA GLY A 10 28.78 68.08 -11.12
C GLY A 10 27.83 66.94 -11.54
N TYR A 11 28.32 65.70 -11.48
CA TYR A 11 27.52 64.50 -11.73
C TYR A 11 26.77 64.07 -10.48
N ASN A 12 25.60 63.45 -10.66
CA ASN A 12 24.88 62.83 -9.56
C ASN A 12 25.69 61.69 -8.93
N ALA A 13 25.49 61.48 -7.62
CA ALA A 13 26.13 60.39 -6.90
C ALA A 13 25.65 59.04 -7.46
N VAL A 14 26.59 58.26 -8.00
CA VAL A 14 26.33 56.90 -8.48
C VAL A 14 26.46 55.93 -7.32
N GLN A 15 25.46 55.07 -7.13
CA GLN A 15 25.53 54.02 -6.12
C GLN A 15 26.52 52.93 -6.57
N TYR A 16 27.73 52.96 -6.02
CA TYR A 16 28.77 51.95 -6.27
C TYR A 16 28.72 50.77 -5.29
N LYS A 17 27.90 50.86 -4.22
CA LYS A 17 27.77 49.83 -3.18
C LYS A 17 26.70 48.81 -3.54
N ARG A 18 26.92 47.55 -3.11
CA ARG A 18 25.97 46.44 -3.28
C ARG A 18 24.63 46.76 -2.59
N ASN A 19 23.53 46.67 -3.33
CA ASN A 19 22.17 46.83 -2.82
C ASN A 19 21.43 45.47 -2.76
N LEU A 20 21.80 44.61 -1.80
CA LEU A 20 21.14 43.32 -1.60
C LEU A 20 20.34 43.34 -0.29
N PRO A 21 19.04 43.65 -0.32
CA PRO A 21 18.21 43.59 0.87
C PRO A 21 17.96 42.13 1.27
N ALA A 22 18.23 41.78 2.53
CA ALA A 22 17.84 40.51 3.11
C ALA A 22 16.30 40.49 3.31
N ARG A 23 15.58 40.01 2.30
CA ARG A 23 14.12 39.86 2.32
C ARG A 23 13.74 38.48 2.85
N GLY A 24 12.73 38.42 3.72
CA GLY A 24 12.18 37.17 4.24
C GLY A 24 11.76 37.27 5.71
N PHE A 25 11.08 36.24 6.19
CA PHE A 25 10.76 36.11 7.61
C PHE A 25 11.98 35.63 8.41
N ARG A 26 12.03 35.99 9.69
CA ARG A 26 13.08 35.49 10.59
C ARG A 26 13.00 33.95 10.66
N PRO A 27 14.14 33.23 10.73
CA PRO A 27 14.14 31.76 10.75
C PRO A 27 13.24 31.13 11.81
N GLY A 28 13.13 31.75 13.00
CA GLY A 28 12.23 31.26 14.05
C GLY A 28 10.74 31.30 13.69
N ILE A 29 10.31 32.29 12.90
CA ILE A 29 8.91 32.39 12.43
C ILE A 29 8.63 31.28 11.41
N LEU A 30 9.60 30.98 10.54
CA LEU A 30 9.50 29.89 9.58
C LEU A 30 9.42 28.53 10.29
N LEU A 31 10.23 28.32 11.33
CA LEU A 31 10.20 27.09 12.13
C LEU A 31 8.85 26.93 12.84
N LEU A 32 8.30 28.00 13.41
CA LEU A 32 6.97 27.98 14.03
C LEU A 32 5.89 27.65 12.99
N GLY A 33 5.91 28.31 11.82
CA GLY A 33 4.96 28.04 10.74
C GLY A 33 5.01 26.58 10.28
N MET A 34 6.22 26.04 10.09
CA MET A 34 6.41 24.63 9.75
C MET A 34 5.89 23.70 10.85
N GLY A 35 6.20 24.00 12.12
CA GLY A 35 5.71 23.22 13.26
C GLY A 35 4.19 23.18 13.35
N ALA A 36 3.52 24.30 13.08
CA ALA A 36 2.06 24.38 13.06
C ALA A 36 1.45 23.55 11.92
N VAL A 37 2.01 23.64 10.71
CA VAL A 37 1.56 22.85 9.55
C VAL A 37 1.73 21.36 9.82
N MET A 38 2.89 20.96 10.34
CA MET A 38 3.17 19.56 10.68
C MET A 38 2.25 19.05 11.79
N GLY A 39 2.05 19.83 12.86
CA GLY A 39 1.15 19.46 13.96
C GLY A 39 -0.28 19.24 13.48
N TYR A 40 -0.79 20.13 12.61
CA TYR A 40 -2.11 19.97 12.00
C TYR A 40 -2.18 18.74 11.08
N GLY A 41 -1.14 18.51 10.28
CA GLY A 41 -1.03 17.33 9.42
C GLY A 41 -1.10 16.03 10.22
N TRP A 42 -0.35 15.93 11.31
CA TRP A 42 -0.38 14.78 12.21
C TRP A 42 -1.75 14.55 12.84
N TYR A 43 -2.43 15.61 13.28
CA TYR A 43 -3.79 15.49 13.80
C TYR A 43 -4.76 14.88 12.78
N LYS A 44 -4.72 15.35 11.52
CA LYS A 44 -5.57 14.82 10.44
C LYS A 44 -5.22 13.37 10.10
N LEU A 45 -3.94 13.05 10.02
CA LEU A 45 -3.46 11.71 9.74
C LEU A 45 -3.91 10.71 10.81
N ILE A 46 -3.77 11.04 12.09
CA ILE A 46 -4.20 10.17 13.20
C ILE A 46 -5.70 9.92 13.14
N LYS A 47 -6.50 10.94 12.80
CA LYS A 47 -7.95 10.77 12.61
C LYS A 47 -8.25 9.79 11.46
N GLY A 48 -7.56 9.92 10.32
CA GLY A 48 -7.72 9.02 9.18
C GLY A 48 -7.29 7.58 9.47
N ILE A 49 -6.20 7.37 10.23
CA ILE A 49 -5.76 6.03 10.64
C ILE A 49 -6.82 5.34 11.52
N ARG A 50 -7.45 6.09 12.43
CA ARG A 50 -8.52 5.53 13.27
C ARG A 50 -9.70 5.07 12.41
N GLU A 51 -10.12 5.87 11.44
CA GLU A 51 -11.19 5.51 10.51
C GLU A 51 -10.82 4.29 9.67
N ALA A 52 -9.60 4.23 9.12
CA ALA A 52 -9.13 3.07 8.37
C ALA A 52 -9.11 1.78 9.19
N ASN A 53 -8.79 1.86 10.49
CA ASN A 53 -8.85 0.72 11.39
C ASN A 53 -10.29 0.24 11.64
N GLU A 54 -11.26 1.15 11.71
CA GLU A 54 -12.67 0.79 11.84
C GLU A 54 -13.17 0.10 10.55
N LEU A 55 -12.81 0.61 9.37
CA LEU A 55 -13.13 -0.04 8.09
C LEU A 55 -12.46 -1.42 7.95
N ALA A 56 -11.22 -1.56 8.42
CA ALA A 56 -10.54 -2.86 8.44
C ALA A 56 -11.23 -3.84 9.40
N ARG A 57 -11.73 -3.35 10.53
CA ARG A 57 -12.52 -4.14 11.48
C ARG A 57 -13.83 -4.61 10.84
N GLU A 58 -14.56 -3.70 10.19
CA GLU A 58 -15.78 -4.03 9.43
C GLU A 58 -15.51 -5.11 8.38
N LYS A 59 -14.46 -4.93 7.57
CA LYS A 59 -14.04 -5.93 6.57
C LYS A 59 -13.73 -7.29 7.19
N MET A 60 -13.07 -7.31 8.35
CA MET A 60 -12.75 -8.56 9.05
C MET A 60 -14.03 -9.24 9.55
N TRP A 61 -14.97 -8.49 10.12
CA TRP A 61 -16.26 -9.03 10.55
C TRP A 61 -17.06 -9.57 9.36
N ALA A 62 -17.12 -8.85 8.25
CA ALA A 62 -17.76 -9.35 7.03
C ALA A 62 -17.18 -10.70 6.60
N ARG A 63 -15.84 -10.85 6.66
CA ARG A 63 -15.19 -12.13 6.38
C ARG A 63 -15.58 -13.22 7.38
N ILE A 64 -15.53 -12.96 8.68
CA ILE A 64 -15.87 -13.95 9.72
C ILE A 64 -17.27 -14.54 9.50
N HIS A 65 -18.23 -13.70 9.10
CA HIS A 65 -19.59 -14.17 8.84
C HIS A 65 -19.73 -14.96 7.53
N LEU A 66 -18.89 -14.70 6.53
CA LEU A 66 -18.91 -15.40 5.24
C LEU A 66 -18.05 -16.67 5.22
N ILE A 67 -17.01 -16.74 6.04
CA ILE A 67 -16.06 -17.87 6.09
C ILE A 67 -16.78 -19.23 6.23
N PRO A 68 -17.77 -19.42 7.14
CA PRO A 68 -18.43 -20.72 7.28
C PRO A 68 -19.13 -21.18 6.01
N LEU A 69 -19.74 -20.25 5.26
CA LEU A 69 -20.39 -20.57 3.98
C LEU A 69 -19.34 -21.00 2.94
N LEU A 70 -18.29 -20.19 2.77
CA LEU A 70 -17.23 -20.47 1.80
C LEU A 70 -16.49 -21.78 2.12
N GLN A 71 -16.20 -22.02 3.41
CA GLN A 71 -15.54 -23.25 3.85
C GLN A 71 -16.43 -24.47 3.58
N ALA A 72 -17.74 -24.37 3.80
CA ALA A 72 -18.67 -25.47 3.51
C ALA A 72 -18.77 -25.78 2.02
N GLU A 73 -18.71 -24.76 1.15
CA GLU A 73 -18.64 -24.97 -0.30
C GLU A 73 -17.33 -25.65 -0.71
N GLU A 74 -16.20 -25.20 -0.16
CA GLU A 74 -14.88 -25.75 -0.44
C GLU A 74 -14.75 -27.21 0.05
N ASP A 75 -15.23 -27.51 1.25
CA ASP A 75 -15.18 -28.86 1.83
C ASP A 75 -16.02 -29.84 1.00
N ARG A 76 -17.19 -29.42 0.50
CA ARG A 76 -18.03 -30.23 -0.41
C ARG A 76 -17.31 -30.53 -1.73
N ASP A 77 -16.67 -29.53 -2.32
CA ASP A 77 -15.95 -29.72 -3.58
C ASP A 77 -14.69 -30.57 -3.41
N GLN A 78 -13.95 -30.39 -2.31
CA GLN A 78 -12.80 -31.22 -1.97
C GLN A 78 -13.18 -32.70 -1.85
N ILE A 79 -14.24 -33.01 -1.12
CA ILE A 79 -14.71 -34.39 -0.95
C ILE A 79 -15.15 -34.98 -2.31
N ARG A 80 -15.85 -34.20 -3.14
CA ARG A 80 -16.25 -34.62 -4.49
C ARG A 80 -15.04 -35.01 -5.34
N ARG A 81 -14.01 -34.16 -5.38
CA ARG A 81 -12.77 -34.41 -6.13
C ARG A 81 -12.03 -35.63 -5.58
N TRP A 82 -11.95 -35.74 -4.26
CA TRP A 82 -11.30 -36.86 -3.60
C TRP A 82 -11.93 -38.21 -3.97
N TYR A 83 -13.26 -38.32 -3.92
CA TYR A 83 -13.95 -39.54 -4.35
C TYR A 83 -13.78 -39.83 -5.85
N ALA A 84 -13.75 -38.81 -6.70
CA ALA A 84 -13.51 -38.97 -8.13
C ALA A 84 -12.08 -39.48 -8.41
N ASP A 85 -11.09 -38.96 -7.69
CA ASP A 85 -9.70 -39.41 -7.81
C ASP A 85 -9.52 -40.83 -7.28
N GLN A 86 -10.17 -41.18 -6.16
CA GLN A 86 -10.18 -42.56 -5.64
C GLN A 86 -10.86 -43.56 -6.59
N ALA A 87 -11.94 -43.16 -7.28
CA ALA A 87 -12.56 -44.01 -8.29
C ALA A 87 -11.63 -44.21 -9.50
N ARG A 88 -10.96 -43.13 -9.95
CA ARG A 88 -10.00 -43.18 -11.06
C ARG A 88 -8.77 -44.03 -10.73
N GLU A 89 -8.24 -43.89 -9.52
CA GLU A 89 -7.11 -44.70 -9.03
C GLU A 89 -7.48 -46.19 -9.06
N LYS A 90 -8.66 -46.54 -8.54
CA LYS A 90 -9.18 -47.91 -8.55
C LYS A 90 -9.36 -48.47 -9.96
N GLU A 91 -9.85 -47.68 -10.91
CA GLU A 91 -10.01 -48.11 -12.31
C GLU A 91 -8.66 -48.37 -13.00
N LEU A 92 -7.65 -47.55 -12.71
CA LEU A 92 -6.33 -47.64 -13.35
C LEU A 92 -5.39 -48.65 -12.70
N LEU A 93 -5.42 -48.76 -11.37
CA LEU A 93 -4.48 -49.56 -10.57
C LEU A 93 -5.14 -50.77 -9.89
N GLY A 94 -6.47 -50.90 -9.97
CA GLY A 94 -7.25 -52.00 -9.39
C GLY A 94 -7.61 -51.81 -7.91
N GLU A 95 -6.74 -51.17 -7.12
CA GLU A 95 -6.93 -50.89 -5.70
C GLU A 95 -6.54 -49.45 -5.33
N ASN A 96 -6.99 -48.98 -4.17
CA ASN A 96 -6.63 -47.67 -3.64
C ASN A 96 -5.46 -47.78 -2.66
N THR A 97 -4.37 -47.07 -2.96
CA THR A 97 -3.13 -47.18 -2.20
C THR A 97 -3.12 -46.22 -1.02
N ARG A 98 -2.94 -46.74 0.20
CA ARG A 98 -2.87 -45.91 1.41
C ARG A 98 -1.45 -45.40 1.64
N VAL A 99 -1.25 -44.08 1.51
CA VAL A 99 0.06 -43.42 1.74
C VAL A 99 0.37 -43.23 3.24
N TYR A 100 -0.63 -42.89 4.05
CA TYR A 100 -0.45 -42.56 5.46
C TYR A 100 -1.05 -43.62 6.38
N HIS A 101 -0.36 -43.98 7.46
CA HIS A 101 -0.84 -44.93 8.48
C HIS A 101 -1.87 -44.35 9.47
N THR A 102 -2.32 -43.10 9.30
CA THR A 102 -3.33 -42.46 10.16
C THR A 102 -4.72 -42.52 9.51
N ASP A 103 -5.78 -42.70 10.30
CA ASP A 103 -7.17 -42.72 9.81
C ASP A 103 -7.76 -41.31 9.60
N ARG A 104 -6.95 -40.26 9.82
CA ARG A 104 -7.36 -38.88 9.58
C ARG A 104 -7.37 -38.58 8.08
N PHE A 105 -8.38 -37.82 7.65
CA PHE A 105 -8.39 -37.24 6.31
C PHE A 105 -7.22 -36.26 6.13
N VAL A 106 -6.41 -36.50 5.10
CA VAL A 106 -5.31 -35.62 4.68
C VAL A 106 -5.68 -35.04 3.32
N ARG A 107 -5.67 -33.70 3.22
CA ARG A 107 -5.94 -33.01 1.95
C ARG A 107 -4.86 -33.39 0.92
N PRO A 108 -5.23 -33.84 -0.29
CA PRO A 108 -4.25 -34.11 -1.34
C PRO A 108 -3.45 -32.86 -1.71
N THR A 109 -2.13 -32.97 -1.77
CA THR A 109 -1.24 -31.84 -2.14
C THR A 109 -1.41 -31.42 -3.59
N PHE A 110 -1.68 -32.38 -4.48
CA PHE A 110 -1.85 -32.17 -5.90
C PHE A 110 -3.27 -32.58 -6.29
N ALA A 111 -3.95 -31.72 -7.05
CA ALA A 111 -5.19 -32.05 -7.71
C ALA A 111 -4.93 -32.18 -9.21
N VAL A 112 -5.55 -33.16 -9.85
CA VAL A 112 -5.50 -33.29 -11.31
C VAL A 112 -6.30 -32.13 -11.90
N ALA A 113 -5.59 -31.12 -12.41
CA ALA A 113 -6.22 -30.06 -13.19
C ALA A 113 -6.52 -30.61 -14.61
N PRO A 114 -7.65 -30.23 -15.22
CA PRO A 114 -7.90 -30.57 -16.61
C PRO A 114 -6.77 -30.02 -17.50
N GLU A 115 -6.47 -30.72 -18.58
CA GLU A 115 -5.53 -30.22 -19.59
C GLU A 115 -5.96 -28.81 -20.03
N LYS A 116 -5.00 -27.88 -20.08
CA LYS A 116 -5.28 -26.54 -20.62
C LYS A 116 -5.74 -26.71 -22.06
N THR A 117 -7.02 -26.44 -22.31
CA THR A 117 -7.52 -26.25 -23.67
C THR A 117 -6.73 -25.10 -24.31
N LYS A 118 -6.14 -25.39 -25.48
CA LYS A 118 -5.38 -24.43 -26.28
C LYS A 118 -6.26 -23.26 -26.73
#